data_AF-A0A6P1CZG8-F1
#
_entry.id   AF-A0A6P1CZG8-F1
#
_cell.length_a   1.000
_cell.length_b   1.000
_cell.length_c   1.000
_cell.angle_alpha   90.00
_cell.angle_beta   90.00
_cell.angle_gamma   90.00
#
_symmetry.space_group_name_H-M   'P 1'
#
loop_
_entity.id
_entity.type
_entity.pdbx_description
1 polymer ?
#
loop_
_entity_poly.entity_id
_entity_poly.type
_entity_poly.pdbx_seq_one_letter_code
_entity_poly.pdbx_strand_id
1 'polypeptide(L)' 'ITFELTGPLARTLHIAVDGRARYVDTIDGPPTTTITLDSGLLVRLGGGRVTADSRMSEIGITGDDELGRRLVRTLAFTI' A
#
# COMPACT_ATOMS: atom_id res chain seq x y z
N ILE A 1 -6.34 5.71 -3.77
CA ILE A 1 -5.24 4.74 -3.58
C ILE A 1 -5.84 3.43 -3.14
N THR A 2 -5.43 2.31 -3.73
CA THR A 2 -5.91 0.98 -3.34
C THR A 2 -4.74 0.12 -2.87
N PHE A 3 -4.93 -0.61 -1.77
CA PHE A 3 -4.05 -1.71 -1.39
C PHE A 3 -4.77 -3.03 -1.58
N GLU A 4 -4.21 -3.92 -2.37
CA GLU A 4 -4.68 -5.29 -2.55
C GLU A 4 -3.79 -6.22 -1.72
N LEU A 5 -4.27 -6.57 -0.53
CA LEU A 5 -3.53 -7.46 0.35
C LEU A 5 -3.80 -8.91 -0.02
N THR A 6 -2.74 -9.70 -0.10
CA THR A 6 -2.81 -11.14 -0.28
C THR A 6 -2.42 -11.89 1.01
N GLY A 7 -2.47 -13.21 0.97
CA GLY A 7 -2.08 -14.06 2.09
C GLY A 7 -3.15 -14.16 3.19
N PRO A 8 -2.76 -14.40 4.45
CA PRO A 8 -3.70 -14.73 5.53
C PRO A 8 -4.74 -13.66 5.86
N LEU A 9 -4.44 -12.38 5.59
CA LEU A 9 -5.37 -11.26 5.79
C LEU A 9 -5.75 -10.61 4.45
N ALA A 10 -5.98 -11.43 3.42
CA ALA A 10 -6.33 -10.95 2.10
C ALA A 10 -7.58 -10.06 2.13
N ARG A 11 -7.44 -8.84 1.62
CA ARG A 11 -8.51 -7.83 1.53
C ARG A 11 -8.07 -6.66 0.68
N THR A 12 -9.04 -5.93 0.17
CA THR A 12 -8.80 -4.66 -0.53
C THR A 12 -9.08 -3.50 0.43
N LEU A 13 -8.13 -2.57 0.51
CA LEU A 13 -8.26 -1.35 1.30
C LEU A 13 -8.30 -0.15 0.36
N HIS A 14 -9.32 0.69 0.50
CA HIS A 14 -9.46 1.90 -0.27
C HIS A 14 -9.16 3.12 0.59
N ILE A 15 -8.31 4.01 0.06
CA ILE A 15 -7.87 5.22 0.73
C ILE A 15 -8.13 6.40 -0.20
N ALA A 16 -8.94 7.35 0.28
CA ALA A 16 -9.16 8.64 -0.35
C ALA A 16 -8.35 9.71 0.40
N VAL A 17 -7.80 10.66 -0.37
CA VAL A 17 -7.03 11.79 0.17
C VAL A 17 -7.71 13.08 -0.29
N ASP A 18 -8.51 13.66 0.60
CA ASP A 18 -9.10 14.98 0.43
C ASP A 18 -8.67 15.83 1.64
N GLY A 19 -7.50 16.45 1.51
CA GLY A 19 -6.76 17.08 2.62
C GLY A 19 -6.03 16.08 3.52
N ARG A 20 -6.73 15.07 4.06
CA ARG A 20 -6.14 13.97 4.86
C ARG A 20 -6.55 12.60 4.33
N ALA A 21 -5.66 11.62 4.51
CA ALA A 21 -5.92 10.24 4.15
C ALA A 21 -6.98 9.63 5.09
N ARG A 22 -7.99 8.97 4.51
CA ARG A 22 -9.03 8.23 5.23
C ARG A 22 -9.37 6.93 4.50
N TYR A 23 -9.78 5.91 5.25
CA TYR A 23 -10.41 4.74 4.67
C TYR A 23 -11.79 5.09 4.13
N VAL A 24 -12.13 4.49 3.01
CA VAL A 24 -13.44 4.57 2.37
C VAL A 24 -13.86 3.17 1.94
N ASP A 25 -15.15 2.93 1.77
CA ASP A 25 -15.65 1.63 1.30
C ASP A 25 -15.39 1.42 -0.19
N THR A 26 -15.42 2.50 -0.98
CA THR A 26 -15.21 2.50 -2.43
C THR A 26 -14.44 3.74 -2.88
N ILE A 27 -13.81 3.65 -4.06
CA ILE A 27 -13.21 4.79 -4.75
C ILE A 27 -14.08 5.10 -5.97
N ASP A 28 -14.33 6.38 -6.21
CA ASP A 28 -14.99 6.83 -7.43
C ASP A 28 -14.00 6.75 -8.61
N GLY A 29 -14.30 5.89 -9.58
CA GLY A 29 -13.43 5.67 -10.73
C GLY A 29 -12.17 4.83 -10.44
N PRO A 30 -11.21 4.79 -11.38
CA PRO A 30 -9.99 4.02 -11.19
C PRO A 30 -9.10 4.63 -10.09
N PRO A 31 -8.45 3.79 -9.24
CA PRO A 31 -7.52 4.30 -8.25
C PRO A 31 -6.30 4.95 -8.92
N THR A 32 -5.79 6.02 -8.32
CA THR A 32 -4.55 6.68 -8.78
C THR A 32 -3.37 5.72 -8.84
N THR A 33 -3.26 4.85 -7.83
CA THR A 33 -2.26 3.78 -7.77
C THR A 33 -2.86 2.61 -6.99
N THR A 34 -2.51 1.39 -7.40
CA THR A 34 -2.83 0.15 -6.71
C THR A 34 -1.53 -0.53 -6.31
N ILE A 35 -1.42 -0.87 -5.03
CA ILE A 35 -0.27 -1.57 -4.45
C ILE A 35 -0.74 -2.97 -4.03
N THR A 36 -0.12 -4.01 -4.59
CA THR A 36 -0.43 -5.41 -4.30
C THR A 36 0.73 -6.04 -3.55
N LEU A 37 0.47 -6.62 -2.37
CA LEU A 37 1.51 -7.27 -1.55
C LEU A 37 0.90 -8.21 -0.51
N ASP A 38 1.72 -9.14 -0.01
CA ASP A 38 1.33 -9.98 1.11
C ASP A 38 1.06 -9.17 2.38
N SER A 39 -0.01 -9.52 3.09
CA SER A 39 -0.41 -8.85 4.33
C SER A 39 0.66 -8.88 5.43
N GLY A 40 1.46 -9.96 5.52
CA GLY A 40 2.61 -10.05 6.42
C GLY A 40 3.75 -9.12 6.00
N LEU A 41 3.99 -8.95 4.69
CA LEU A 41 4.95 -7.97 4.18
C LEU A 41 4.53 -6.54 4.53
N LEU A 42 3.26 -6.19 4.37
CA LEU A 42 2.73 -4.88 4.78
C LEU A 42 3.05 -4.58 6.25
N VAL A 43 2.78 -5.53 7.16
CA VAL A 43 3.04 -5.35 8.59
C VAL A 43 4.53 -5.20 8.88
N ARG A 44 5.39 -5.97 8.21
CA ARG A 44 6.86 -5.86 8.35
C ARG A 44 7.38 -4.51 7.85
N LEU A 45 6.87 -4.01 6.73
CA LEU A 45 7.19 -2.68 6.20
C LEU A 45 6.72 -1.59 7.17
N GLY A 46 5.46 -1.67 7.61
CA GLY A 46 4.87 -0.72 8.55
C GLY A 46 5.63 -0.64 9.87
N GLY A 47 6.08 -1.78 10.40
CA GLY A 47 6.92 -1.84 11.59
C GLY A 47 8.42 -1.57 11.35
N GLY A 48 8.86 -1.31 10.12
CA GLY A 48 10.28 -1.07 9.79
C GLY A 48 11.20 -2.29 9.95
N ARG A 49 10.67 -3.52 9.86
CA ARG A 49 11.45 -4.78 10.00
C ARG A 49 12.18 -5.13 8.70
N VAL A 50 11.72 -4.60 7.58
CA VAL A 50 12.32 -4.70 6.25
C VAL A 50 12.15 -3.36 5.53
N THR A 51 12.98 -3.09 4.53
CA THR A 51 12.81 -1.93 3.65
C THR A 51 12.05 -2.32 2.40
N ALA A 52 11.31 -1.38 1.80
CA ALA A 52 10.62 -1.63 0.53
C ALA A 52 11.60 -2.02 -0.58
N ASP A 53 12.76 -1.36 -0.66
CA ASP A 53 13.75 -1.64 -1.72
C ASP A 53 14.32 -3.06 -1.60
N SER A 54 14.46 -3.61 -0.37
CA SER A 54 14.88 -5.00 -0.16
C SER A 54 13.84 -6.05 -0.56
N ARG A 55 12.59 -5.62 -0.82
CA ARG A 55 11.42 -6.48 -1.05
C ARG A 55 10.63 -6.07 -2.30
N MET A 56 11.19 -5.22 -3.17
CA MET A 56 10.45 -4.62 -4.28
C MET A 56 9.93 -5.66 -5.28
N SER A 57 10.61 -6.80 -5.43
CA SER A 57 10.15 -7.92 -6.26
C SER A 57 8.88 -8.61 -5.74
N GLU A 58 8.53 -8.40 -4.47
CA GLU A 58 7.33 -8.94 -3.80
C GLU A 58 6.18 -7.93 -3.78
N ILE A 59 6.36 -6.74 -4.38
CA ILE A 59 5.40 -5.63 -4.36
C ILE A 59 4.97 -5.33 -5.81
N GLY A 60 3.70 -5.57 -6.11
CA GLY A 60 3.08 -5.13 -7.36
C GLY A 60 2.64 -3.68 -7.26
N ILE A 61 2.91 -2.88 -8.29
CA ILE A 61 2.45 -1.49 -8.41
C ILE A 61 1.86 -1.29 -9.79
N THR A 62 0.65 -0.75 -9.86
CA THR A 62 -0.03 -0.38 -11.11
C THR A 62 -0.67 1.01 -10.99
N GLY A 63 -0.89 1.68 -12.12
CA GLY A 63 -1.30 3.09 -12.15
C GLY A 63 -0.09 4.01 -12.02
N ASP A 64 -0.16 4.99 -11.10
CA ASP A 64 0.97 5.86 -10.78
C ASP A 64 2.05 5.09 -9.99
N ASP A 65 3.09 4.69 -10.70
CA ASP A 65 4.21 3.91 -10.17
C ASP A 65 5.11 4.74 -9.23
N GLU A 66 5.33 6.03 -9.51
CA GLU A 66 6.15 6.89 -8.67
C GLU A 66 5.50 7.07 -7.30
N LEU A 67 4.19 7.37 -7.29
CA LEU A 67 3.40 7.46 -6.07
C LEU A 67 3.40 6.13 -5.32
N GLY A 68 3.16 5.01 -6.00
CA GLY A 68 3.15 3.69 -5.38
C GLY A 68 4.47 3.35 -4.70
N ARG A 69 5.59 3.60 -5.39
CA ARG A 69 6.94 3.37 -4.85
C ARG A 69 7.27 4.29 -3.68
N ARG A 70 6.83 5.55 -3.74
CA ARG A 70 6.96 6.50 -2.64
C ARG A 70 6.19 6.01 -1.41
N LEU A 71 4.94 5.59 -1.58
CA LEU A 71 4.10 5.10 -0.49
C LEU A 71 4.74 3.91 0.24
N VAL A 72 5.19 2.87 -0.49
CA VAL A 72 5.79 1.68 0.14
C VAL A 72 7.10 1.97 0.87
N ARG A 73 7.88 2.94 0.39
CA ARG A 73 9.12 3.40 1.07
C ARG A 73 8.83 4.20 2.34
N THR A 74 7.68 4.87 2.42
CA THR A 74 7.28 5.67 3.58
C THR A 74 6.31 4.94 4.51
N LEU A 75 6.10 3.63 4.33
CA LEU A 75 5.18 2.85 5.18
C LEU A 75 5.66 2.72 6.62
N ALA A 76 6.97 2.77 6.87
CA ALA A 76 7.50 2.66 8.23
C ALA A 76 7.01 3.85 9.05
N PHE A 77 6.16 3.59 10.04
CA PHE A 77 5.67 4.60 10.97
C PHE A 77 6.24 4.34 12.37
N THR A 78 6.52 5.42 13.09
CA THR A 78 6.84 5.36 14.52
C THR A 78 5.53 5.57 15.28
N ILE A 79 5.19 4.63 16.18
CA ILE A 79 4.03 4.72 17.08
C ILE A 79 4.47 5.41 18.37
#